data_AF-A0AAU3IPT8-F1
#
_entry.id   AF-A0AAU3IPT8-F1
#
_cell.length_a   1.000
_cell.length_b   1.000
_cell.length_c   1.000
_cell.angle_alpha   90.00
_cell.angle_beta   90.00
_cell.angle_gamma   90.00
#
_symmetry.space_group_name_H-M   'P 1'
#
loop_
_entity.id
_entity.type
_entity.pdbx_description
1 polymer ?
#
loop_
_entity_poly.entity_id
_entity_poly.type
_entity_poly.pdbx_seq_one_letter_code
_entity_poly.pdbx_strand_id
1 'polypeptide(L)' 'MHSHDVQTGPAPFDPLTALREAGHPVDLLNERQRQVFAELSRPEVELLNSIKTRLDEAAGEVEGQELKLV' A
#
# COMPACT_ATOMS: atom_id res chain seq x y z
N MET A 1 -35.16 -5.99 -20.98
CA MET A 1 -33.97 -5.41 -21.64
C MET A 1 -33.84 -3.96 -21.24
N HIS A 2 -33.19 -3.67 -20.10
CA HIS A 2 -32.75 -2.31 -19.76
C HIS A 2 -31.28 -2.40 -19.41
N SER A 3 -30.47 -2.22 -20.45
CA SER A 3 -29.04 -2.03 -20.39
C SER A 3 -28.79 -0.72 -19.66
N HIS A 4 -28.43 -0.78 -18.39
CA HIS A 4 -27.79 0.35 -17.74
C HIS A 4 -26.39 0.46 -18.35
N ASP A 5 -26.23 1.50 -19.13
CA ASP A 5 -24.97 2.03 -19.62
C ASP A 5 -23.91 1.97 -18.51
N VAL A 6 -22.93 1.07 -18.66
CA VAL A 6 -21.79 0.98 -17.75
C VAL A 6 -20.91 2.18 -18.07
N GLN A 7 -21.01 3.22 -17.26
CA GLN A 7 -20.13 4.38 -17.27
C GLN A 7 -18.69 3.93 -16.96
N THR A 8 -17.95 3.45 -17.96
CA THR A 8 -16.49 3.24 -17.90
C THR A 8 -15.78 4.60 -18.03
N GLY A 9 -15.95 5.45 -17.01
CA GLY A 9 -14.94 6.47 -16.70
C GLY A 9 -13.78 5.80 -15.95
N PRO A 10 -12.56 6.39 -15.94
CA PRO A 10 -11.51 5.91 -15.04
C PRO A 10 -12.06 5.97 -13.61
N ALA A 11 -12.02 4.82 -12.91
CA ALA A 11 -12.44 4.76 -11.51
C ALA A 11 -11.67 5.82 -10.70
N PRO A 12 -12.32 6.49 -9.73
CA PRO A 12 -11.63 7.44 -8.86
C PRO A 12 -10.44 6.75 -8.18
N PHE A 13 -9.37 7.51 -7.95
CA PHE A 13 -8.18 6.98 -7.27
C PHE A 13 -8.56 6.46 -5.89
N ASP A 14 -8.25 5.19 -5.64
CA ASP A 14 -8.46 4.53 -4.35
C ASP A 14 -7.10 4.28 -3.67
N PRO A 15 -6.76 5.08 -2.64
CA PRO A 15 -5.49 4.97 -1.92
C PRO A 15 -5.30 3.60 -1.25
N LEU A 16 -6.38 3.01 -0.71
CA LEU A 16 -6.31 1.75 0.01
C LEU A 16 -6.01 0.59 -0.93
N THR A 17 -6.59 0.61 -2.12
CA THR A 17 -6.28 -0.38 -3.16
C THR A 17 -4.83 -0.23 -3.63
N ALA A 18 -4.37 0.99 -3.93
CA ALA A 18 -3.00 1.24 -4.34
C ALA A 18 -1.95 0.80 -3.29
N LEU A 19 -2.21 1.05 -2.00
CA LEU A 19 -1.35 0.61 -0.90
C LEU A 19 -1.39 -0.92 -0.73
N ARG A 20 -2.55 -1.56 -0.90
CA ARG A 20 -2.66 -3.02 -0.87
C ARG A 20 -1.86 -3.66 -2.00
N GLU A 21 -1.97 -3.14 -3.21
CA GLU A 21 -1.22 -3.63 -4.38
C GLU A 21 0.29 -3.46 -4.21
N ALA A 22 0.73 -2.39 -3.52
CA ALA A 22 2.12 -2.20 -3.10
C ALA A 22 2.53 -3.10 -1.91
N GLY A 23 1.65 -3.98 -1.44
CA GLY A 23 1.91 -4.95 -0.37
C GLY A 23 1.96 -4.34 1.03
N HIS A 24 1.35 -3.18 1.26
CA HIS A 24 1.14 -2.69 2.63
C HIS A 24 0.05 -3.51 3.33
N PRO A 25 0.18 -3.80 4.63
CA PRO A 25 -0.79 -4.61 5.38
C PRO A 25 -2.06 -3.81 5.74
N VAL A 26 -2.71 -3.20 4.76
CA VAL A 26 -3.90 -2.37 4.95
C VAL A 26 -5.09 -3.15 5.52
N ASP A 27 -5.12 -4.47 5.32
CA ASP A 27 -6.15 -5.36 5.86
C ASP A 27 -6.02 -5.62 7.36
N LEU A 28 -4.85 -5.36 7.96
CA LEU A 28 -4.63 -5.43 9.41
C LEU A 28 -5.05 -4.14 10.14
N LEU A 29 -5.33 -3.07 9.38
CA LEU A 29 -5.74 -1.79 9.95
C LEU A 29 -7.17 -1.87 10.48
N ASN A 30 -7.41 -1.26 11.64
CA ASN A 30 -8.76 -1.04 12.14
C ASN A 30 -9.49 0.03 11.32
N GLU A 31 -10.80 0.17 11.54
CA GLU A 31 -11.64 1.08 10.76
C GLU A 31 -11.16 2.54 10.78
N ARG A 32 -10.82 3.06 11.97
CA ARG A 32 -10.32 4.44 12.10
C ARG A 32 -9.01 4.63 11.32
N GLN A 33 -8.09 3.66 11.41
CA GLN A 33 -6.83 3.71 10.67
C GLN A 33 -7.09 3.69 9.16
N ARG A 34 -7.97 2.80 8.67
CA ARG A 34 -8.33 2.74 7.25
C ARG A 34 -8.90 4.06 6.73
N GLN A 35 -9.69 4.78 7.54
CA GLN A 35 -10.21 6.10 7.14
C GLN A 35 -9.07 7.11 6.91
N VAL A 36 -8.08 7.15 7.80
CA VAL A 36 -6.91 8.03 7.61
C VAL A 36 -6.16 7.71 6.32
N PHE A 37 -5.97 6.43 6.01
CA PHE A 37 -5.30 6.03 4.77
C PHE A 37 -6.18 6.23 3.52
N ALA A 38 -7.50 6.20 3.65
CA ALA A 38 -8.44 6.47 2.55
C ALA A 38 -8.48 7.95 2.14
N GLU A 39 -8.06 8.86 3.01
CA GLU A 39 -7.97 10.31 2.73
C GLU A 39 -6.66 10.70 2.02
N LEU A 40 -5.72 9.76 1.89
CA LEU A 40 -4.42 10.06 1.26
C LEU A 40 -4.56 10.41 -0.21
N SER A 41 -3.85 11.44 -0.61
CA SER A 41 -3.69 11.82 -2.00
C SER A 41 -2.73 10.89 -2.74
N ARG A 42 -2.76 10.92 -4.07
CA ARG A 42 -1.84 10.13 -4.92
C ARG A 42 -0.35 10.37 -4.60
N PRO A 43 0.13 11.62 -4.45
CA PRO A 43 1.54 11.87 -4.09
C PRO A 43 1.93 11.29 -2.73
N GLU A 44 1.01 11.28 -1.76
CA GLU A 44 1.27 10.71 -0.43
C GLU A 44 1.39 9.19 -0.48
N VAL A 45 0.55 8.52 -1.27
CA VAL A 45 0.66 7.08 -1.51
C VAL A 45 1.98 6.73 -2.22
N GLU A 46 2.36 7.51 -3.24
CA GLU A 46 3.65 7.35 -3.93
C GLU A 46 4.84 7.51 -2.97
N LEU A 47 4.77 8.49 -2.06
CA LEU A 47 5.79 8.69 -1.04
C LEU A 47 5.86 7.52 -0.06
N LEU A 48 4.73 7.00 0.41
CA LEU A 48 4.70 5.83 1.31
C LEU A 48 5.28 4.58 0.64
N ASN A 49 4.94 4.33 -0.61
CA ASN A 49 5.49 3.21 -1.39
C ASN A 49 7.01 3.35 -1.58
N SER A 50 7.49 4.58 -1.83
CA SER A 50 8.92 4.89 -1.94
C SER A 50 9.67 4.65 -0.63
N ILE A 51 9.10 5.08 0.51
CA ILE A 51 9.68 4.82 1.83
C ILE A 51 9.74 3.32 2.11
N LYS A 52 8.66 2.58 1.84
CA LYS A 52 8.63 1.12 2.00
C LYS A 52 9.74 0.46 1.19
N THR A 53 9.87 0.80 -0.09
CA THR A 53 10.90 0.22 -0.97
C THR A 53 12.30 0.43 -0.40
N ARG A 54 12.62 1.65 0.06
CA ARG A 54 13.94 1.94 0.67
C ARG A 54 14.16 1.17 1.97
N LEU A 55 13.11 0.95 2.76
CA LEU A 55 13.19 0.15 3.97
C LEU A 55 13.41 -1.34 3.66
N ASP A 56 12.72 -1.88 2.66
CA ASP A 56 12.91 -3.25 2.19
C ASP A 56 14.34 -3.46 1.65
N GLU A 57 14.87 -2.50 0.88
CA GLU A 57 16.25 -2.52 0.38
C GLU A 57 17.28 -2.50 1.52
N ALA A 58 17.07 -1.66 2.53
CA ALA A 58 17.94 -1.59 3.71
C ALA A 58 17.82 -2.84 4.61
N ALA A 59 16.63 -3.45 4.70
CA ALA A 59 16.40 -4.66 5.47
C ALA A 59 17.11 -5.89 4.85
N GLY A 60 17.28 -5.91 3.53
CA GLY A 60 18.05 -6.92 2.82
C GLY A 60 19.53 -7.01 3.24
N GLU A 61 20.08 -5.98 3.91
CA GLU A 61 21.44 -6.01 4.47
C GLU A 61 21.53 -6.74 5.82
N VAL A 62 20.39 -7.08 6.46
CA VAL A 62 20.34 -7.58 7.86
C VAL A 62 19.96 -9.07 7.96
N GLU A 63 19.47 -9.72 6.90
CA GLU A 63 19.11 -11.15 6.90
C GLU A 63 20.31 -12.13 6.81
N GLY A 64 21.54 -11.65 6.99
CA GLY A 64 22.78 -12.45 6.87
C GLY A 64 23.60 -12.61 8.16
N GLN A 65 23.17 -12.08 9.30
CA GLN A 65 23.92 -12.18 10.57
C GLN A 65 23.24 -13.16 11.54
N GLU A 66 23.02 -14.41 11.11
CA GLU A 66 23.06 -15.53 12.06
C GLU A 66 24.52 -15.69 12.54
N LEU A 67 24.96 -14.82 13.44
CA LEU A 67 26.17 -15.05 14.23
C LEU A 67 25.88 -16.24 15.14
N LYS A 68 26.09 -17.44 14.59
CA LYS A 68 26.15 -18.69 15.35
C LYS A 68 27.41 -18.61 16.22
N LEU A 69 27.27 -18.04 17.41
CA LEU A 69 28.31 -18.07 18.43
C LEU A 69 28.43 -19.53 18.90
N VAL A 70 29.43 -20.24 18.35
CA VAL A 70 29.90 -21.55 18.84
C VAL A 70 31.07 -21.36 19.78
#